data_AF-A0A225E466-F1
#
_entry.id   AF-A0A225E466-F1
#
_cell.length_a   1.000
_cell.length_b   1.000
_cell.length_c   1.000
_cell.angle_alpha   90.00
_cell.angle_beta   90.00
_cell.angle_gamma   90.00
#
_symmetry.space_group_name_H-M   'P 1'
#
loop_
_entity.id
_entity.type
_entity.pdbx_description
1 polymer ?
#
loop_
_entity_poly.entity_id
_entity_poly.type
_entity_poly.pdbx_seq_one_letter_code
_entity_poly.pdbx_strand_id
1 'polypeptide(L)'
;MNLDLRTIAENIRRTADEELLDRVTVYREEMEPAAVDLIEGELARRGFRPEAIAEHERSRREQTILTENGIVRRCHFCDRPAVCRAWGWHRLWERVPLFPRFFAYCAVHAPGASQRVEKEFGPDDGP
;
A
#
# COMPACT_ATOMS: atom_id res chain seq x y z
N MET A 1 0.97 19.07 -20.34
CA MET A 1 0.10 17.92 -20.04
C MET A 1 -1.06 18.47 -19.23
N ASN A 2 -2.25 18.61 -19.83
CA ASN A 2 -3.41 19.19 -19.16
C ASN A 2 -4.17 18.04 -18.48
N LEU A 3 -3.82 17.75 -17.23
CA LEU A 3 -4.54 16.76 -16.43
C LEU A 3 -5.93 17.32 -16.13
N ASP A 4 -6.95 16.71 -16.72
CA ASP A 4 -8.34 17.05 -16.45
C ASP A 4 -8.64 16.75 -14.97
N LEU A 5 -8.82 17.82 -14.18
CA LEU A 5 -9.15 17.77 -12.76
C LEU A 5 -10.37 16.87 -12.48
N ARG A 6 -11.29 16.76 -13.44
CA ARG A 6 -12.45 15.89 -13.33
C ARG A 6 -12.05 14.42 -13.30
N THR A 7 -11.10 14.02 -14.16
CA THR A 7 -10.58 12.65 -14.22
C THR A 7 -9.81 12.30 -12.94
N ILE A 8 -9.03 13.25 -12.40
CA ILE A 8 -8.36 13.06 -11.10
C ILE A 8 -9.40 12.84 -9.98
N ALA A 9 -10.42 13.69 -9.91
CA ALA A 9 -11.45 13.60 -8.87
C ALA A 9 -12.30 12.32 -8.98
N GLU A 10 -12.59 11.83 -10.19
CA GLU A 10 -13.25 10.54 -10.40
C GLU A 10 -12.38 9.35 -9.96
N ASN A 11 -11.09 9.38 -10.27
CA ASN A 11 -10.16 8.36 -9.81
C ASN A 11 -10.06 8.34 -8.29
N ILE A 12 -9.91 9.49 -7.64
CA ILE A 12 -9.85 9.61 -6.17
C ILE A 12 -11.12 9.02 -5.54
N ARG A 13 -12.30 9.36 -6.06
CA ARG A 13 -13.58 8.83 -5.56
C ARG A 13 -13.73 7.31 -5.68
N ARG A 14 -13.07 6.68 -6.66
CA ARG A 14 -13.09 5.22 -6.85
C ARG A 14 -11.96 4.48 -6.14
N THR A 15 -10.92 5.20 -5.73
CA THR A 15 -9.75 4.62 -5.08
C THR A 15 -10.12 4.16 -3.67
N ALA A 16 -9.58 3.03 -3.23
CA ALA A 16 -9.82 2.49 -1.89
C ALA A 16 -9.22 3.39 -0.80
N ASP A 17 -9.83 3.41 0.38
CA ASP A 17 -9.41 4.27 1.51
C ASP A 17 -7.95 4.06 1.87
N GLU A 18 -7.52 2.80 1.99
CA GLU A 18 -6.15 2.43 2.33
C GLU A 18 -5.11 3.00 1.34
N GLU A 19 -5.46 3.02 0.05
CA GLU A 19 -4.58 3.54 -0.99
C GLU A 19 -4.53 5.08 -0.96
N LEU A 20 -5.65 5.74 -0.66
CA LEU A 20 -5.68 7.18 -0.45
C LEU A 20 -4.87 7.58 0.80
N LEU A 21 -4.99 6.82 1.89
CA LEU A 21 -4.20 7.02 3.10
C LEU A 21 -2.70 6.85 2.82
N ASP A 22 -2.29 5.73 2.20
CA ASP A 22 -0.89 5.48 1.86
C ASP A 22 -0.31 6.61 0.97
N ARG A 23 -1.10 7.18 0.06
CA ARG A 23 -0.70 8.32 -0.78
C ARG A 23 -0.41 9.60 0.02
N VAL A 24 -1.29 9.97 0.95
CA VAL A 24 -1.13 11.22 1.73
C VAL A 24 -0.21 11.09 2.94
N THR A 25 0.10 9.86 3.39
CA THR A 25 1.00 9.63 4.52
C THR A 25 2.38 9.14 4.10
N VAL A 26 2.47 8.17 3.18
CA VAL A 26 3.72 7.49 2.82
C VAL A 26 4.35 8.13 1.59
N TYR A 27 3.54 8.47 0.60
CA TYR A 27 4.00 8.98 -0.69
C TYR A 27 3.76 10.48 -0.87
N ARG A 28 3.50 11.22 0.22
CA ARG A 28 3.15 12.64 0.17
C ARG A 28 4.19 13.48 -0.58
N GLU A 29 5.47 13.18 -0.36
CA GLU A 29 6.59 13.91 -0.99
C GLU A 29 6.70 13.67 -2.50
N GLU A 30 6.10 12.60 -3.02
CA GLU A 30 6.07 12.28 -4.44
C GLU A 30 4.86 12.93 -5.17
N MET A 31 4.00 13.66 -4.43
CA MET A 31 2.74 14.20 -4.94
C MET A 31 2.73 15.72 -5.06
N GLU A 32 2.03 16.20 -6.08
CA GLU A 32 1.69 17.61 -6.22
C GLU A 32 0.82 18.08 -5.03
N PRO A 33 1.11 19.24 -4.41
CA PRO A 33 0.35 19.72 -3.25
C PRO A 33 -1.17 19.79 -3.49
N ALA A 34 -1.59 20.23 -4.68
CA ALA A 34 -3.01 20.28 -5.04
C ALA A 34 -3.67 18.89 -5.10
N ALA A 35 -2.93 17.84 -5.42
CA ALA A 35 -3.45 16.47 -5.39
C ALA A 35 -3.59 15.96 -3.96
N VAL A 36 -2.68 16.34 -3.05
CA VAL A 36 -2.78 16.02 -1.62
C VAL A 36 -4.05 16.63 -1.03
N ASP A 37 -4.32 17.91 -1.31
CA ASP A 37 -5.51 18.60 -0.81
C ASP A 37 -6.81 17.92 -1.27
N LEU A 38 -6.86 17.47 -2.54
CA LEU A 38 -8.02 16.76 -3.08
C LEU A 38 -8.24 15.41 -2.39
N ILE A 39 -7.16 14.68 -2.06
CA ILE A 39 -7.25 13.39 -1.38
C ILE A 39 -7.61 13.57 0.09
N GLU A 40 -6.98 14.51 0.81
CA GLU A 40 -7.33 14.82 2.20
C GLU A 40 -8.81 15.26 2.31
N GLY A 41 -9.30 16.06 1.35
CA GLY A 41 -10.71 16.44 1.26
C GLY A 41 -11.65 15.25 0.99
N GLU A 42 -11.22 14.27 0.18
CA GLU A 42 -11.97 13.03 -0.03
C GLU A 42 -12.00 12.17 1.24
N LEU A 43 -10.85 11.98 1.89
CA LEU A 43 -10.73 11.22 3.14
C LEU A 43 -11.60 11.83 4.24
N ALA A 44 -11.59 13.16 4.38
CA ALA A 44 -12.47 13.87 5.30
C ALA A 44 -13.96 13.62 4.99
N ARG A 45 -14.35 13.62 3.70
CA ARG A 45 -15.72 13.28 3.28
C ARG A 45 -16.12 11.84 3.63
N ARG A 46 -15.16 10.91 3.61
CA ARG A 46 -15.35 9.51 4.02
C ARG A 46 -15.32 9.31 5.53
N GLY A 47 -15.09 10.36 6.31
CA GLY A 47 -15.10 10.33 7.77
C GLY A 47 -13.73 10.11 8.42
N PHE A 48 -12.64 10.09 7.63
CA PHE A 48 -11.30 10.05 8.20
C PHE A 48 -10.95 11.39 8.80
N ARG A 49 -10.67 11.39 10.10
CA ARG A 49 -10.20 12.57 10.80
C ARG A 49 -8.68 12.74 10.65
N PRO A 50 -8.14 13.97 10.81
CA PRO A 50 -6.70 14.20 10.78
C PRO A 50 -5.91 13.29 11.75
N GLU A 51 -6.50 12.97 12.91
CA GLU A 51 -5.85 12.10 13.88
C GLU A 51 -5.69 10.66 13.36
N ALA A 52 -6.65 10.16 12.59
CA ALA A 52 -6.58 8.83 11.96
C ALA A 52 -5.51 8.79 10.85
N ILE A 53 -5.38 9.88 10.09
CA ILE A 53 -4.32 10.02 9.07
C ILE A 53 -2.94 10.02 9.73
N ALA A 54 -2.77 10.76 10.83
CA ALA A 54 -1.52 10.78 11.59
C ALA A 54 -1.19 9.44 12.26
N GLU A 55 -2.19 8.72 12.77
CA GLU A 55 -2.05 7.35 13.29
C GLU A 55 -1.57 6.40 12.20
N HIS A 56 -2.19 6.48 11.01
CA HIS A 56 -1.80 5.68 9.85
C HIS A 56 -0.36 5.97 9.42
N GLU A 57 0.03 7.25 9.38
CA GLU A 57 1.39 7.65 9.08
C GLU A 57 2.41 7.05 10.05
N ARG A 58 2.15 7.13 11.36
CA ARG A 58 3.02 6.55 12.39
C ARG A 58 3.16 5.04 12.21
N SER A 59 2.04 4.33 12.11
CA SER A 59 1.99 2.88 11.92
C SER A 59 2.78 2.45 10.66
N ARG A 60 2.63 3.18 9.55
CA ARG A 60 3.35 2.89 8.31
C ARG A 60 4.83 3.19 8.39
N ARG A 61 5.25 4.30 9.00
CA ARG A 61 6.68 4.63 9.14
C ARG A 61 7.46 3.54 9.87
N GLU A 62 6.85 2.88 10.86
CA GLU A 62 7.47 1.79 11.61
C GLU A 62 7.57 0.47 10.83
N GLN A 63 6.62 0.22 9.94
CA GLN A 63 6.49 -1.07 9.26
C GLN A 63 7.09 -1.09 7.85
N THR A 64 7.33 0.07 7.25
CA THR A 64 7.71 0.15 5.84
C THR A 64 9.22 0.11 5.64
N ILE A 65 9.63 -0.50 4.53
CA ILE A 65 11.03 -0.62 4.17
C ILE A 65 11.45 0.68 3.49
N LEU A 66 12.36 1.41 4.13
CA LEU A 66 13.01 2.58 3.53
C LEU A 66 14.19 2.16 2.65
N THR A 67 14.45 2.97 1.62
CA THR A 67 15.70 2.96 0.87
C THR A 67 16.77 3.74 1.63
N GLU A 68 18.02 3.65 1.17
CA GLU A 68 19.14 4.41 1.75
C GLU A 68 18.93 5.92 1.68
N ASN A 69 18.08 6.38 0.76
CA ASN A 69 17.71 7.78 0.59
C ASN A 69 16.46 8.19 1.40
N GLY A 70 15.95 7.31 2.28
CA GLY A 70 14.76 7.57 3.09
C GLY A 70 13.42 7.39 2.35
N ILE A 71 13.43 7.08 1.05
CA ILE A 71 12.21 6.87 0.25
C ILE A 71 11.63 5.49 0.56
N VAL A 72 10.30 5.39 0.65
CA VAL A 72 9.61 4.12 0.93
C VAL A 72 9.64 3.20 -0.30
N ARG A 73 10.10 1.96 -0.12
CA ARG A 73 10.02 0.92 -1.15
C ARG A 73 8.56 0.57 -1.42
N ARG A 74 8.18 0.56 -2.70
CA ARG A 74 6.90 -0.03 -3.16
C ARG A 74 6.97 -1.55 -3.23
N CYS A 75 5.81 -2.19 -3.11
CA CYS A 75 5.67 -3.60 -3.43
C CYS A 75 6.00 -3.84 -4.92
N HIS A 76 6.60 -4.99 -5.23
CA HIS A 76 6.85 -5.36 -6.63
C HIS A 76 5.58 -5.74 -7.42
N PHE A 77 4.45 -5.92 -6.73
CA PHE A 77 3.20 -6.44 -7.30
C PHE A 77 2.04 -5.44 -7.23
N CYS A 78 2.19 -4.32 -6.53
CA CYS A 78 1.22 -3.22 -6.49
C CYS A 78 1.86 -1.94 -5.95
N ASP A 79 1.10 -0.85 -5.91
CA ASP A 79 1.57 0.46 -5.43
C ASP A 79 1.61 0.62 -3.90
N ARG A 80 1.22 -0.41 -3.13
CA ARG A 80 1.29 -0.37 -1.67
C ARG A 80 2.73 -0.36 -1.17
N PRO A 81 2.99 0.24 0.00
CA PRO A 81 4.32 0.23 0.58
C PRO A 81 4.73 -1.17 1.01
N ALA A 82 6.00 -1.49 0.76
CA ALA A 82 6.57 -2.76 1.12
C ALA A 82 6.91 -2.79 2.61
N VAL A 83 6.50 -3.87 3.28
CA VAL A 83 6.73 -4.10 4.71
C VAL A 83 7.74 -5.24 4.97
N CYS A 84 7.98 -6.10 3.98
CA CYS A 84 8.97 -7.17 4.10
C CYS A 84 9.72 -7.44 2.78
N ARG A 85 10.88 -8.09 2.91
CA ARG A 85 11.64 -8.65 1.79
C ARG A 85 11.65 -10.15 1.91
N ALA A 86 11.37 -10.85 0.83
CA ALA A 86 11.43 -12.30 0.78
C ALA A 86 12.03 -12.78 -0.55
N TRP A 87 12.55 -14.00 -0.52
CA TRP A 87 12.99 -14.68 -1.73
C TRP A 87 11.80 -15.06 -2.59
N GLY A 88 11.94 -14.84 -3.90
CA GLY A 88 10.98 -15.28 -4.89
C GLY A 88 11.69 -15.66 -6.19
N TRP A 89 10.96 -16.32 -7.08
CA TRP A 89 11.46 -16.61 -8.42
C TRP A 89 11.00 -15.53 -9.37
N HIS A 90 11.94 -14.92 -10.10
CA HIS A 90 11.59 -14.13 -11.26
C HIS A 90 11.08 -15.06 -12.35
N ARG A 91 9.90 -14.81 -12.90
CA ARG A 91 9.25 -15.68 -13.89
C ARG A 91 9.07 -14.97 -15.23
N LEU A 92 9.48 -15.62 -16.32
CA LEU A 92 9.15 -15.20 -17.67
C LEU A 92 7.68 -15.53 -17.96
N TRP A 93 6.92 -14.54 -18.42
CA TRP A 93 5.47 -14.64 -18.66
C TRP A 93 4.71 -15.28 -17.48
N GLU A 94 5.15 -14.97 -16.25
CA GLU A 94 4.61 -15.51 -14.99
C GLU A 94 4.65 -17.04 -14.83
N ARG A 95 5.21 -17.78 -15.79
CA ARG A 95 5.18 -19.25 -15.84
C ARG A 95 6.55 -19.90 -15.66
N VAL A 96 7.61 -19.37 -16.29
CA VAL A 96 8.92 -20.04 -16.30
C VAL A 96 9.86 -19.38 -15.29
N PRO A 97 10.24 -20.05 -14.17
CA PRO A 97 11.18 -19.50 -13.20
C PRO A 97 12.57 -19.38 -13.83
N LEU A 98 13.08 -18.16 -13.93
CA LEU A 98 14.38 -17.87 -14.55
C LEU A 98 15.51 -17.87 -13.52
N PHE A 99 15.37 -17.04 -12.49
CA PHE A 99 16.38 -16.94 -11.43
C PHE A 99 15.72 -16.48 -10.14
N PRO A 100 16.25 -16.94 -8.98
CA PRO A 100 15.71 -16.53 -7.71
C PRO A 100 16.30 -15.14 -7.35
N ARG A 101 15.49 -14.26 -6.77
CA ARG A 101 15.93 -12.93 -6.27
C ARG A 101 15.08 -12.47 -5.10
N PHE A 102 15.55 -11.45 -4.37
CA PHE A 102 14.72 -10.77 -3.38
C PHE A 102 13.66 -9.88 -4.06
N PHE A 103 12.45 -9.93 -3.51
CA PHE A 103 11.34 -9.06 -3.84
C PHE A 103 10.85 -8.35 -2.58
N ALA A 104 10.33 -7.14 -2.75
CA ALA A 104 9.71 -6.35 -1.70
C ALA A 104 8.18 -6.52 -1.79
N TYR A 105 7.55 -6.83 -0.66
CA TYR A 105 6.13 -7.18 -0.57
C TYR A 105 5.39 -6.25 0.40
N CYS A 106 4.17 -5.85 0.04
CA CYS A 106 3.24 -5.25 1.00
C CYS A 106 2.61 -6.33 1.89
N ALA A 107 1.92 -5.92 2.96
CA ALA A 107 1.29 -6.85 3.90
C ALA A 107 0.34 -7.86 3.24
N VAL A 108 -0.28 -7.47 2.12
CA VAL A 108 -1.22 -8.32 1.37
C VAL A 108 -0.51 -9.32 0.44
N HIS A 109 0.63 -8.95 -0.14
CA HIS A 109 1.37 -9.81 -1.06
C HIS A 109 2.50 -10.58 -0.39
N ALA A 110 2.74 -10.36 0.90
CA ALA A 110 3.78 -11.06 1.65
C ALA A 110 3.57 -12.59 1.54
N PRO A 111 4.61 -13.37 1.19
CA PRO A 111 4.50 -14.83 1.14
C PRO A 111 4.11 -15.36 2.52
N GLY A 112 2.97 -16.07 2.59
CA GLY A 112 2.36 -16.52 3.84
C GLY A 112 1.16 -15.69 4.32
N ALA A 113 0.81 -14.58 3.66
CA ALA A 113 -0.41 -13.81 3.97
C ALA A 113 -1.68 -14.65 3.84
N SER A 114 -1.73 -15.60 2.89
CA SER A 114 -2.84 -16.56 2.77
C SER A 114 -2.86 -17.62 3.89
N GLN A 115 -1.72 -17.92 4.53
CA GLN A 115 -1.64 -18.95 5.57
C GLN A 115 -2.01 -18.44 6.98
N ARG A 116 -2.10 -17.12 7.17
CA ARG A 116 -2.48 -16.53 8.47
C ARG A 116 -3.99 -16.44 8.64
N VAL A 117 -4.74 -16.21 7.55
CA VAL A 117 -6.22 -16.17 7.55
C VAL A 117 -6.83 -17.54 7.84
N GLU A 118 -6.24 -18.64 7.33
CA GLU A 118 -6.71 -20.01 7.65
C GLU A 118 -6.44 -20.44 9.10
N LYS A 119 -5.46 -19.84 9.79
CA LYS A 119 -5.15 -20.19 11.18
C LYS A 119 -5.99 -19.45 12.22
N GLU A 120 -6.48 -18.25 11.90
CA GLU A 120 -7.30 -17.45 12.84
C GLU A 120 -8.80 -17.79 12.80
N PHE A 121 -9.27 -18.51 11.78
CA PHE A 121 -10.66 -18.98 11.64
C PHE A 121 -10.76 -20.51 11.42
N GLY A 122 -9.85 -21.28 12.03
CA GLY A 122 -10.04 -22.73 12.17
C GLY A 122 -11.24 -23.03 13.08
N PRO A 123 -11.96 -24.14 12.88
CA PRO A 123 -13.27 -24.36 13.50
C PRO A 123 -13.16 -24.34 15.02
N ASP A 124 -14.12 -23.66 15.64
CA ASP A 124 -14.40 -23.69 17.06
C ASP A 124 -14.84 -25.11 17.45
N ASP A 125 -13.86 -26.00 17.61
CA ASP A 125 -14.05 -27.33 18.17
C ASP A 125 -14.14 -27.21 19.69
N GLY A 126 -15.30 -26.81 20.16
CA GLY A 126 -15.69 -26.95 21.56
C GLY A 126 -17.00 -27.74 21.70
N PRO A 127 -17.22 -28.35 22.86
CA PRO A 127 -16.39 -29.32 23.59
C PRO A 127 -16.67 -30.79 23.18
#